data_AF-A0A8I3P5N3-F1
#
_entry.id   AF-A0A8I3P5N3-F1
#
_cell.length_a   1.000
_cell.length_b   1.000
_cell.length_c   1.000
_cell.angle_alpha   90.00
_cell.angle_beta   90.00
_cell.angle_gamma   90.00
#
_symmetry.space_group_name_H-M   'P 1'
#
loop_
_entity.id
_entity.type
_entity.pdbx_description
1 polymer ?
#
loop_
_entity_poly.entity_id
_entity_poly.type
_entity_poly.pdbx_seq_one_letter_code
_entity_poly.pdbx_strand_id
1 'polypeptide(L)' 'MIHFILLFSRQGKLRLQKWYTTLPDKERKKITREIVQIILSRGQRTSSFVDWKELKLVYKRCL' A
#
# COMPACT_ATOMS: atom_id res chain seq x y z
N MET A 1 -6.47 -6.40 -12.52
CA MET A 1 -5.19 -7.13 -12.34
C MET A 1 -4.53 -6.66 -11.05
N ILE A 2 -3.76 -7.50 -10.35
CA ILE A 2 -2.99 -7.07 -9.18
C ILE A 2 -1.67 -6.43 -9.65
N HIS A 3 -1.41 -5.19 -9.27
CA HIS A 3 -0.18 -4.46 -9.67
C HIS A 3 0.97 -4.67 -8.69
N PHE A 4 0.66 -4.72 -7.39
CA PHE A 4 1.63 -4.98 -6.33
C PHE A 4 0.93 -5.46 -5.06
N ILE A 5 1.70 -6.09 -4.18
CA ILE A 5 1.31 -6.46 -2.82
C ILE A 5 2.36 -5.90 -1.86
N LEU A 6 1.90 -5.19 -0.83
CA LEU A 6 2.74 -4.66 0.24
C LEU A 6 2.27 -5.22 1.59
N LEU A 7 3.21 -5.68 2.40
CA LEU A 7 3.00 -6.01 3.82
C LEU A 7 3.88 -5.09 4.64
N PHE A 8 3.32 -4.39 5.62
CA PHE A 8 4.07 -3.49 6.49
C PHE A 8 3.50 -3.48 7.91
N SER A 9 4.35 -3.15 8.88
CA SER A 9 3.95 -3.07 10.29
C SER A 9 3.19 -1.78 10.59
N ARG A 10 2.60 -1.71 11.79
CA ARG A 10 1.94 -0.49 12.30
C ARG A 10 2.87 0.73 12.39
N GLN A 11 4.19 0.50 12.54
CA GLN A 11 5.21 1.56 12.52
C GLN A 11 5.69 1.91 11.09
N GLY A 12 5.05 1.37 10.05
CA GLY A 12 5.40 1.64 8.66
C GLY A 12 6.61 0.86 8.13
N LYS A 13 7.13 -0.12 8.88
CA LYS A 13 8.25 -0.96 8.41
C LYS A 13 7.74 -1.97 7.38
N LEU A 14 8.24 -1.87 6.15
CA LEU A 14 7.94 -2.82 5.08
C LEU A 14 8.52 -4.20 5.40
N ARG A 15 7.70 -5.24 5.31
CA ARG A 15 8.05 -6.65 5.55
C ARG A 15 8.04 -7.47 4.26
N LEU A 16 7.16 -7.13 3.33
CA LEU A 16 7.09 -7.74 2.01
C LEU A 16 6.71 -6.69 0.97
N GLN A 17 7.35 -6.76 -0.18
CA GLN A 17 6.89 -6.11 -1.39
C GLN A 17 7.00 -7.07 -2.57
N LYS A 18 5.92 -7.21 -3.33
CA LYS A 18 5.91 -7.91 -4.61
C LYS A 18 5.31 -7.00 -5.66
N TRP A 19 6.07 -6.75 -6.72
CA TRP A 19 5.66 -5.93 -7.85
C TRP A 19 5.38 -6.85 -9.04
N TYR A 20 4.19 -6.74 -9.62
CA TYR A 20 3.79 -7.48 -10.82
C TYR A 20 3.85 -6.61 -12.08
N THR A 21 4.04 -5.30 -11.91
CA THR A 21 4.31 -4.34 -12.98
C THR A 21 5.76 -3.87 -12.87
N THR A 22 6.47 -3.80 -13.99
CA THR A 22 7.85 -3.32 -14.06
C THR A 22 7.88 -1.80 -13.84
N LEU A 23 8.54 -1.37 -12.76
CA LEU A 23 8.69 0.03 -12.39
C LEU A 23 10.13 0.30 -11.88
N PRO A 24 10.69 1.49 -12.13
CA PRO A 24 11.98 1.87 -11.55
C PRO A 24 11.97 1.83 -10.02
N ASP A 25 13.10 1.45 -9.39
CA ASP A 25 13.21 1.38 -7.92
C ASP A 25 12.86 2.68 -7.21
N LYS A 26 13.20 3.82 -7.82
CA LYS A 26 12.87 5.15 -7.28
C LYS A 26 11.36 5.34 -7.17
N GLU A 27 10.61 4.92 -8.19
CA GLU A 27 9.15 5.01 -8.21
C GLU A 27 8.53 4.01 -7.24
N ARG A 28 9.02 2.77 -7.22
CA ARG A 28 8.57 1.75 -6.25
C ARG A 28 8.70 2.25 -4.82
N LYS A 29 9.85 2.85 -4.46
CA LYS A 29 10.07 3.46 -3.13
C LYS A 29 9.12 4.63 -2.85
N LYS A 30 8.87 5.50 -3.84
CA LYS A 30 7.94 6.64 -3.70
C LYS A 30 6.51 6.15 -3.43
N ILE A 31 6.02 5.24 -4.28
CA ILE A 31 4.67 4.66 -4.18
C ILE A 31 4.50 3.94 -2.84
N THR A 32 5.50 3.15 -2.42
CA THR A 32 5.44 2.42 -1.15
C THR A 32 5.28 3.37 0.04
N ARG A 33 6.09 4.44 0.11
CA ARG A 33 6.01 5.43 1.19
C ARG A 33 4.65 6.12 1.23
N GLU A 34 4.16 6.54 0.06
CA GLU A 34 2.86 7.20 -0.11
C GLU A 34 1.72 6.30 0.39
N ILE A 35 1.67 5.04 -0.04
CA ILE A 35 0.61 4.09 0.33
C ILE A 35 0.68 3.75 1.83
N VAL A 36 1.88 3.50 2.37
CA VAL A 36 2.04 3.21 3.80
C VAL A 36 1.50 4.37 4.64
N GLN A 37 1.82 5.62 4.28
CA GLN A 37 1.31 6.80 4.98
C GLN A 37 -0.21 6.93 4.89
N ILE A 38 -0.80 6.73 3.69
CA ILE A 38 -2.25 6.75 3.49
C ILE A 38 -2.95 5.69 4.35
N ILE A 39 -2.47 4.44 4.34
CA ILE A 39 -3.15 3.35 5.05
C ILE A 39 -2.99 3.46 6.57
N LEU A 40 -1.85 3.98 7.07
CA LEU A 40 -1.64 4.17 8.50
C LEU A 40 -2.46 5.34 9.07
N SER A 41 -2.72 6.39 8.29
CA SER A 41 -3.53 7.53 8.73
C SER A 41 -5.05 7.26 8.73
N ARG A 42 -5.51 6.19 8.07
CA ARG A 42 -6.95 5.85 8.01
C ARG A 42 -7.48 5.25 9.32
N GLY A 43 -8.66 5.75 9.71
CA GLY A 43 -9.44 5.28 10.85
C GLY A 43 -10.13 3.93 10.60
N GLN A 44 -10.52 3.26 11.69
CA GLN A 44 -11.06 1.89 11.67
C GLN A 44 -12.46 1.77 11.04
N ARG A 45 -13.26 2.84 11.05
CA ARG A 45 -14.64 2.87 10.50
C ARG A 45 -14.68 3.26 9.02
N THR A 46 -13.60 3.01 8.29
CA THR A 46 -13.51 3.30 6.85
C THR A 46 -13.49 2.00 6.05
N SER A 47 -13.96 2.04 4.81
CA SER A 47 -13.96 0.85 3.94
C SER A 47 -12.54 0.34 3.70
N SER A 48 -12.39 -0.96 3.46
CA SER A 48 -11.10 -1.59 3.08
C SER A 48 -10.57 -1.20 1.69
N PHE A 49 -11.24 -0.25 1.02
CA PHE A 49 -10.92 0.21 -0.32
C PHE A 49 -10.51 1.68 -0.29
N VAL A 50 -9.50 2.04 -1.08
CA VAL A 50 -9.06 3.43 -1.30
C VAL A 50 -8.87 3.62 -2.80
N ASP A 51 -9.56 4.60 -3.37
CA ASP A 51 -9.26 5.06 -4.72
C ASP A 51 -8.00 5.93 -4.65
N TRP A 52 -6.93 5.50 -5.32
CA TRP A 52 -5.65 6.17 -5.36
C TRP A 52 -5.15 6.21 -6.80
N LYS A 53 -5.14 7.43 -7.37
CA LYS A 53 -4.90 7.63 -8.80
C LYS A 53 -5.87 6.76 -9.61
N GLU A 54 -5.38 6.03 -10.59
CA GLU A 54 -6.18 5.12 -11.43
C GLU A 54 -6.28 3.70 -10.84
N LEU A 55 -5.82 3.49 -9.60
CA LEU A 55 -5.84 2.19 -8.93
C LEU A 55 -6.77 2.20 -7.72
N LYS A 56 -7.38 1.04 -7.48
CA LYS A 56 -8.10 0.76 -6.23
C LYS A 56 -7.21 -0.03 -5.29
N LEU A 57 -6.76 0.60 -4.21
CA LEU A 57 -6.01 -0.08 -3.14
C LEU A 57 -6.98 -0.88 -2.28
N VAL A 58 -6.62 -2.12 -2.00
CA VAL A 58 -7.36 -3.00 -1.10
C VAL A 58 -6.44 -3.35 0.07
N TYR A 59 -6.90 -3.13 1.30
CA TYR A 59 -6.11 -3.43 2.49
C TYR A 59 -6.95 -4.02 3.62
N LYS A 60 -6.29 -4.83 4.44
CA LYS A 60 -6.83 -5.38 5.68
C LYS A 60 -5.79 -5.21 6.78
N ARG A 61 -6.22 -4.72 7.94
CA ARG A 61 -5.38 -4.63 9.14
C ARG A 61 -5.63 -5.89 9.96
N CYS A 62 -4.67 -6.82 9.97
CA CYS A 62 -4.67 -7.95 10.89
C CYS A 62 -4.22 -7.46 12.28
N LEU A 63 -4.88 -7.93 13.33
CA LEU A 63 -4.56 -7.61 14.72
C LEU A 63 -3.23 -8.24 15.15
#